data_AF-A0A2V7FAW2-F1
#
_entry.id   AF-A0A2V7FAW2-F1
#
_cell.length_a   1.000
_cell.length_b   1.000
_cell.length_c   1.000
_cell.angle_alpha   90.00
_cell.angle_beta   90.00
_cell.angle_gamma   90.00
#
_symmetry.space_group_name_H-M   'P 1'
#
loop_
_entity.id
_entity.type
_entity.pdbx_description
1 polymer ?
#
loop_
_entity_poly.entity_id
_entity_poly.type
_entity_poly.pdbx_seq_one_letter_code
_entity_poly.pdbx_strand_id
1 'polypeptide(L)'
;MTPLPRLGQDELVDAVLAIAERDPSIARVLREICGLDGAVRASALDLVGAHLRIHSAAGDVLDCVAVLKGDEVARRIAERLGPA
;
A
#
# COMPACT_ATOMS: atom_id res chain seq x y z
N MET A 1 -11.83 4.49 -23.47
CA MET A 1 -11.28 4.54 -22.09
C MET A 1 -9.77 4.48 -22.22
N THR A 2 -9.09 5.60 -22.01
CA THR A 2 -7.63 5.66 -22.01
C THR A 2 -7.15 4.93 -20.75
N PRO A 3 -6.25 3.93 -20.83
CA PRO A 3 -5.71 3.30 -19.64
C PRO A 3 -4.98 4.39 -18.84
N LEU A 4 -5.27 4.49 -17.54
CA LEU A 4 -4.47 5.33 -16.66
C LEU A 4 -3.01 4.87 -16.75
N PRO A 5 -2.04 5.80 -16.74
CA PRO A 5 -0.63 5.43 -16.69
C PRO A 5 -0.44 4.51 -15.50
N ARG A 6 0.18 3.34 -15.71
CA ARG A 6 0.64 2.51 -14.59
C ARG A 6 1.70 3.34 -13.88
N LEU A 7 1.38 3.85 -12.70
CA LEU A 7 2.34 4.56 -11.86
C LEU A 7 3.54 3.64 -11.65
N GLY A 8 4.74 4.19 -11.81
CA GLY A 8 5.95 3.50 -11.35
C GLY A 8 5.85 3.23 -9.84
N GLN A 9 6.57 2.23 -9.34
CA GLN A 9 6.57 1.89 -7.91
C GLN A 9 6.90 3.11 -7.02
N ASP A 10 7.82 3.98 -7.47
CA ASP A 10 8.17 5.22 -6.79
C ASP A 10 7.01 6.22 -6.75
N GLU A 11 6.35 6.45 -7.88
CA GLU A 11 5.21 7.37 -7.99
C GLU A 11 4.03 6.90 -7.12
N LEU A 12 3.85 5.58 -6.98
CA LEU A 12 2.85 5.02 -6.08
C LEU A 12 3.20 5.29 -4.61
N VAL A 13 4.47 5.10 -4.22
CA VAL A 13 4.92 5.41 -2.85
C VAL A 13 4.70 6.89 -2.55
N ASP A 14 5.06 7.78 -3.47
CA ASP A 14 4.87 9.21 -3.30
C ASP A 14 3.38 9.59 -3.19
N ALA A 15 2.52 8.95 -3.99
CA ALA A 15 1.07 9.15 -3.90
C ALA A 15 0.50 8.68 -2.55
N VAL A 16 0.93 7.51 -2.07
CA VAL A 16 0.54 6.98 -0.76
C VAL A 16 0.97 7.90 0.37
N LEU A 17 2.20 8.41 0.31
CA LEU A 17 2.73 9.36 1.29
C LEU A 17 1.97 10.70 1.27
N ALA A 18 1.66 11.23 0.08
CA ALA A 18 0.87 12.46 -0.05
C ALA A 18 -0.54 12.34 0.54
N ILE A 19 -1.15 11.15 0.48
CA ILE A 19 -2.44 10.88 1.14
C ILE A 19 -2.24 10.78 2.66
N ALA A 20 -1.20 10.07 3.11
CA ALA A 20 -0.89 9.92 4.52
C ALA A 20 -0.58 11.27 5.21
N GLU A 21 0.04 12.21 4.50
CA GLU A 21 0.26 13.58 4.99
C GLU A 21 -1.04 14.35 5.20
N ARG A 22 -2.07 14.06 4.40
CA ARG A 22 -3.38 14.73 4.46
C ARG A 22 -4.30 14.12 5.52
N ASP A 23 -4.10 12.85 5.87
CA ASP A 23 -4.96 12.12 6.81
C ASP A 23 -4.12 11.30 7.82
N PRO A 24 -4.04 11.75 9.09
CA PRO A 24 -3.30 11.06 10.14
C PRO A 24 -3.80 9.63 10.43
N SER A 25 -5.08 9.33 10.17
CA SER A 25 -5.63 8.00 10.37
C SER A 25 -5.06 7.02 9.34
N ILE A 26 -4.90 7.47 8.10
CA ILE A 26 -4.27 6.69 7.03
C ILE A 26 -2.78 6.49 7.34
N ALA A 27 -2.08 7.54 7.77
CA ALA A 27 -0.68 7.43 8.18
C ALA A 27 -0.48 6.39 9.28
N ARG A 28 -1.38 6.36 10.28
CA ARG A 28 -1.34 5.36 11.36
C ARG A 28 -1.51 3.95 10.83
N VAL A 29 -2.54 3.70 10.02
CA VAL A 29 -2.81 2.36 9.45
C VAL A 29 -1.64 1.89 8.59
N LEU A 30 -1.05 2.77 7.78
CA LEU A 30 0.12 2.45 6.98
C LEU A 30 1.34 2.09 7.84
N ARG A 31 1.56 2.80 8.94
CA ARG A 31 2.62 2.46 9.92
C ARG A 31 2.39 1.09 10.54
N GLU A 32 1.16 0.79 10.94
CA GLU A 32 0.81 -0.53 11.49
C GLU A 32 1.05 -1.65 10.47
N ILE A 33 0.62 -1.49 9.21
CA ILE A 33 0.84 -2.47 8.12
C ILE A 33 2.33 -2.64 7.81
N CYS A 34 3.07 -1.55 7.66
CA CYS A 34 4.50 -1.60 7.32
C CYS A 34 5.35 -2.11 8.48
N GLY A 35 4.89 -1.96 9.72
CA GLY A 35 5.53 -2.49 10.93
C GLY A 35 5.34 -3.99 11.14
N LEU A 36 4.46 -4.66 10.39
CA LEU A 36 4.35 -6.12 10.41
C LEU A 36 5.61 -6.78 9.86
N ASP A 37 5.90 -7.99 10.35
CA ASP A 37 6.85 -8.89 9.70
C ASP A 37 6.50 -9.06 8.21
N GLY A 38 7.51 -9.12 7.34
CA GLY A 38 7.31 -9.14 5.89
C GLY A 38 6.44 -10.29 5.40
N ALA A 39 6.62 -11.49 5.95
CA ALA A 39 5.81 -12.66 5.59
C ALA A 39 4.36 -12.53 6.09
N VAL A 40 4.17 -11.96 7.29
CA VAL A 40 2.84 -11.68 7.85
C VAL A 40 2.11 -10.63 7.03
N ARG A 41 2.78 -9.52 6.69
CA ARG A 41 2.24 -8.45 5.84
C ARG A 41 1.82 -9.01 4.49
N ALA A 42 2.72 -9.73 3.81
CA ALA A 42 2.44 -10.28 2.50
C ALA A 42 1.23 -11.22 2.52
N SER A 43 1.14 -12.09 3.52
CA SER A 43 0.02 -13.04 3.68
C SER A 43 -1.30 -12.33 3.98
N ALA A 44 -1.29 -11.32 4.85
CA ALA A 44 -2.47 -10.52 5.17
C ALA A 44 -2.98 -9.75 3.93
N LEU A 45 -2.07 -9.14 3.18
CA LEU A 45 -2.39 -8.41 1.96
C LEU A 45 -2.86 -9.34 0.83
N ASP A 46 -2.38 -10.59 0.77
CA ASP A 46 -2.91 -11.59 -0.16
C ASP A 46 -4.37 -11.95 0.15
N LEU A 47 -4.72 -12.09 1.43
CA LEU A 47 -6.11 -12.31 1.85
C LEU A 47 -7.01 -11.13 1.47
N VAL A 48 -6.55 -9.90 1.73
CA VAL A 48 -7.28 -8.67 1.34
C VAL A 48 -7.43 -8.61 -0.18
N GLY A 49 -6.36 -8.87 -0.93
CA GLY A 49 -6.39 -8.89 -2.39
C GLY A 49 -7.37 -9.93 -2.94
N ALA A 50 -7.44 -11.13 -2.35
CA ALA A 50 -8.41 -12.15 -2.72
C ALA A 50 -9.85 -11.70 -2.46
N HIS A 51 -10.12 -11.11 -1.29
CA HIS A 51 -11.45 -10.56 -0.97
C HIS A 51 -11.85 -9.44 -1.94
N LEU A 52 -10.93 -8.52 -2.24
CA LEU A 52 -11.18 -7.43 -3.17
C LEU A 52 -11.48 -7.93 -4.58
N ARG A 53 -10.79 -8.96 -5.09
CA ARG A 53 -11.10 -9.52 -6.42
C ARG A 53 -12.53 -10.07 -6.53
N ILE A 54 -13.12 -10.51 -5.43
CA ILE A 54 -14.49 -11.04 -5.39
C ILE A 54 -15.50 -9.90 -5.37
N HIS A 55 -15.19 -8.80 -4.67
CA HIS A 55 -16.16 -7.76 -4.31
C HIS A 55 -15.92 -6.39 -4.97
N SER A 56 -14.79 -6.18 -5.65
CA SER A 56 -14.39 -4.90 -6.23
C SER A 56 -13.72 -5.08 -7.60
N ALA A 57 -14.12 -4.26 -8.56
CA ALA A 57 -13.51 -4.22 -9.90
C ALA A 57 -12.35 -3.20 -9.99
N ALA A 58 -11.94 -2.59 -8.88
CA ALA A 58 -10.95 -1.52 -8.84
C ALA A 58 -9.51 -2.10 -8.92
N GLY A 59 -8.97 -2.19 -10.14
CA GLY A 59 -7.63 -2.75 -10.40
C GLY A 59 -6.49 -1.94 -9.78
N ASP A 60 -6.67 -0.63 -9.65
CA ASP A 60 -5.76 0.29 -8.96
C ASP A 60 -5.55 -0.07 -7.48
N VAL A 61 -6.62 -0.49 -6.78
CA VAL A 61 -6.53 -0.94 -5.39
C VAL A 61 -5.72 -2.24 -5.30
N LEU A 62 -5.88 -3.16 -6.25
CA LEU A 62 -5.11 -4.40 -6.29
C LEU A 62 -3.62 -4.15 -6.57
N ASP A 63 -3.30 -3.17 -7.42
CA ASP A 63 -1.92 -2.74 -7.65
C ASP A 63 -1.30 -2.13 -6.38
N CYS A 64 -2.05 -1.31 -5.64
CA CYS A 64 -1.62 -0.79 -4.34
C CYS A 64 -1.33 -1.91 -3.34
N VAL A 65 -2.24 -2.88 -3.22
CA VAL A 65 -2.05 -4.05 -2.34
C VAL A 65 -0.80 -4.83 -2.76
N ALA A 66 -0.61 -5.07 -4.05
CA ALA A 66 0.55 -5.80 -4.56
C ALA A 66 1.87 -5.08 -4.24
N VAL A 67 1.90 -3.75 -4.37
CA VAL A 67 3.10 -2.96 -4.08
C VAL A 67 3.41 -2.92 -2.59
N LEU A 68 2.40 -2.79 -1.71
CA LEU A 68 2.59 -2.80 -0.25
C LEU A 68 3.13 -4.13 0.30
N LYS A 69 3.05 -5.23 -0.46
CA LYS A 69 3.69 -6.50 -0.08
C LYS A 69 5.21 -6.41 -0.13
N GLY A 70 5.77 -5.57 -1.00
CA GLY A 70 7.22 -5.48 -1.20
C GLY A 70 7.93 -4.88 0.01
N ASP A 71 8.89 -5.62 0.57
CA ASP A 71 9.61 -5.21 1.78
C ASP A 71 10.32 -3.86 1.63
N GLU A 72 10.90 -3.62 0.46
CA GLU A 72 11.57 -2.34 0.18
C GLU A 72 10.60 -1.16 0.17
N VAL A 73 9.38 -1.37 -0.33
CA VAL A 73 8.35 -0.33 -0.34
C VAL A 73 7.85 -0.06 1.07
N ALA A 74 7.54 -1.13 1.82
CA ALA A 74 7.11 -1.01 3.20
C ALA A 74 8.18 -0.30 4.06
N ARG A 75 9.46 -0.62 3.85
CA ARG A 75 10.59 0.04 4.52
C ARG A 75 10.62 1.53 4.20
N ARG A 76 10.54 1.91 2.92
CA ARG A 76 10.54 3.33 2.51
C ARG A 76 9.36 4.12 3.06
N ILE A 77 8.18 3.53 3.07
CA ILE A 77 6.98 4.16 3.66
C ILE A 77 7.18 4.35 5.16
N ALA A 78 7.65 3.31 5.87
CA ALA A 78 7.91 3.40 7.32
C ALA A 78 8.98 4.45 7.67
N GLU A 79 10.08 4.52 6.91
CA GLU A 79 11.13 5.52 7.10
C GLU A 79 10.63 6.95 6.92
N ARG A 80 9.70 7.17 5.98
CA ARG A 80 9.12 8.48 5.71
C ARG A 80 8.06 8.88 6.71
N LEU A 81 7.21 7.95 7.14
CA LEU A 81 6.14 8.20 8.10
C LEU A 81 6.66 8.27 9.55
N GLY A 82 7.83 7.72 9.83
CA GLY A 82 8.39 7.62 11.17
C GLY A 82 7.71 6.54 12.02
N PRO A 83 8.07 6.44 13.30
CA PRO A 83 7.50 5.43 14.21
C PRO A 83 6.00 5.64 14.47
N ALA A 84 5.34 4.54 14.87
CA ALA A 84 3.90 4.50 15.16
C ALA A 84 3.49 5.36 16.35
#